data_AF-A0A1G2WA28-F1
#
_entry.id   AF-A0A1G2WA28-F1
#
_cell.length_a   1.000
_cell.length_b   1.000
_cell.length_c   1.000
_cell.angle_alpha   90.00
_cell.angle_beta   90.00
_cell.angle_gamma   90.00
#
_symmetry.space_group_name_H-M   'P 1'
#
loop_
_entity.id
_entity.type
_entity.pdbx_description
1 polymer ?
#
loop_
_entity_poly.entity_id
_entity_poly.type
_entity_poly.pdbx_seq_one_letter_code
_entity_poly.pdbx_strand_id
1 'polypeptide(L)'
;MFRALADPTRRVLLERLVARPASAGDLARTLALPRVNVSHHLGVLAAAGLVDLRRRQATIRPEGLRRLRRYFDAALTSAAITSSGPRRPVSESTQK
;
A
#
# COMPACT_ATOMS: atom_id res chain seq x y z
N MET A 1 -1.73 12.60 -0.06
CA MET A 1 -1.45 11.16 -0.26
C MET A 1 -0.85 10.51 0.99
N PHE A 2 0.32 10.92 1.49
CA PHE A 2 0.96 10.27 2.65
C PHE A 2 0.11 10.26 3.93
N ARG A 3 -0.61 11.36 4.23
CA ARG A 3 -1.61 11.38 5.33
C ARG A 3 -2.68 10.30 5.18
N ALA A 4 -3.11 9.99 3.95
CA ALA A 4 -4.05 8.91 3.69
C ALA A 4 -3.43 7.51 3.90
N LEU A 5 -2.11 7.36 3.76
CA LEU A 5 -1.42 6.09 4.02
C LEU A 5 -0.94 5.92 5.46
N ALA A 6 -0.86 6.99 6.25
CA ALA A 6 -0.38 6.93 7.62
C ALA A 6 -1.24 6.01 8.53
N ASP A 7 -2.53 5.94 8.25
CA ASP A 7 -3.47 5.12 9.01
C ASP A 7 -3.38 3.63 8.61
N PRO A 8 -3.28 2.73 9.59
CA PRO A 8 -3.12 1.30 9.34
C PRO A 8 -4.35 0.69 8.65
N THR A 9 -5.56 1.09 9.04
CA THR A 9 -6.80 0.58 8.43
C THR A 9 -6.87 0.93 6.95
N ARG A 10 -6.46 2.15 6.56
CA ARG A 10 -6.40 2.57 5.16
C ARG A 10 -5.37 1.77 4.35
N ARG A 11 -4.26 1.36 4.95
CA ARG A 11 -3.27 0.46 4.30
C ARG A 11 -3.85 -0.93 4.07
N VAL A 12 -4.50 -1.52 5.08
CA VAL A 12 -5.14 -2.84 4.93
C VAL A 12 -6.26 -2.80 3.88
N LEU A 13 -7.06 -1.72 3.83
CA LEU A 13 -8.07 -1.55 2.79
C LEU A 13 -7.45 -1.52 1.38
N LEU A 14 -6.33 -0.82 1.20
CA LEU A 14 -5.61 -0.81 -0.08
C LEU A 14 -5.09 -2.20 -0.44
N GLU A 15 -4.45 -2.91 0.48
CA GLU A 15 -3.94 -4.27 0.26
C GLU A 15 -5.05 -5.22 -0.22
N ARG A 16 -6.24 -5.14 0.40
CA ARG A 16 -7.40 -5.92 -0.04
C ARG A 16 -7.87 -5.55 -1.45
N LEU A 17 -7.89 -4.26 -1.76
CA LEU A 17 -8.33 -3.75 -3.06
C LEU A 17 -7.32 -3.99 -4.19
N VAL A 18 -6.03 -4.16 -3.86
CA VAL A 18 -5.00 -4.61 -4.81
C VAL A 18 -5.30 -6.03 -5.29
N ALA A 19 -5.76 -6.91 -4.41
CA ALA A 19 -6.12 -8.27 -4.79
C ALA A 19 -7.37 -8.32 -5.68
N ARG A 20 -8.41 -7.55 -5.36
CA ARG A 20 -9.64 -7.46 -6.16
C ARG A 20 -10.53 -6.27 -5.77
N PRO A 21 -11.35 -5.76 -6.70
CA PRO A 21 -12.47 -4.86 -6.38
C PRO A 21 -13.37 -5.41 -5.27
N ALA A 22 -13.85 -4.55 -4.38
CA ALA A 22 -14.73 -4.94 -3.29
C ALA A 22 -15.70 -3.82 -2.90
N SER A 23 -16.88 -4.17 -2.39
CA SER A 23 -17.79 -3.16 -1.83
C SER A 23 -17.39 -2.76 -0.41
N ALA A 24 -17.85 -1.59 0.05
CA ALA A 24 -17.66 -1.17 1.44
C ALA A 24 -18.26 -2.17 2.44
N GLY A 25 -19.31 -2.91 2.05
CA GLY A 25 -19.91 -3.95 2.89
C GLY A 25 -19.03 -5.19 3.01
N ASP A 26 -18.44 -5.64 1.91
CA ASP A 26 -17.55 -6.80 1.92
C ASP A 26 -16.28 -6.51 2.72
N LEU A 27 -15.73 -5.31 2.56
CA LEU A 27 -14.59 -4.82 3.32
C LEU A 27 -14.92 -4.70 4.81
N ALA A 28 -16.08 -4.13 5.16
CA ALA A 28 -16.55 -4.04 6.54
C ALA A 28 -16.65 -5.41 7.23
N ARG A 29 -17.23 -6.41 6.55
CA ARG A 29 -17.29 -7.79 7.07
C ARG A 29 -15.90 -8.40 7.24
N THR A 30 -15.02 -8.20 6.26
CA THR A 30 -13.66 -8.77 6.28
C THR A 30 -12.78 -8.16 7.39
N LEU A 31 -13.01 -6.89 7.73
CA LEU A 31 -12.23 -6.16 8.72
C LEU A 31 -12.89 -6.12 10.10
N ALA A 32 -14.08 -6.70 10.25
CA ALA A 32 -14.91 -6.56 11.46
C ALA A 32 -15.10 -5.09 11.89
N LEU A 33 -15.31 -4.20 10.91
CA LEU A 33 -15.48 -2.76 11.15
C LEU A 33 -16.88 -2.30 10.75
N PRO A 34 -17.41 -1.24 11.39
CA PRO A 34 -18.63 -0.60 10.93
C PRO A 34 -18.50 -0.11 9.49
N ARG A 35 -19.56 -0.33 8.69
CA ARG A 35 -19.60 0.10 7.28
C ARG A 35 -19.36 1.62 7.12
N VAL A 36 -19.81 2.42 8.08
CA VAL A 36 -19.59 3.88 8.09
C VAL A 36 -18.09 4.23 8.18
N ASN A 37 -17.33 3.51 9.02
CA ASN A 37 -15.88 3.71 9.16
C ASN A 37 -15.16 3.32 7.87
N VAL A 38 -15.51 2.18 7.28
CA VAL A 38 -14.95 1.76 5.99
C VAL A 38 -15.27 2.78 4.89
N SER A 39 -16.51 3.26 4.82
CA SER A 39 -16.92 4.25 3.82
C SER A 39 -16.16 5.57 3.99
N HIS A 40 -15.95 6.01 5.24
CA HIS A 40 -15.13 7.18 5.55
C HIS A 40 -13.68 7.00 5.06
N HIS A 41 -13.06 5.87 5.39
CA HIS A 41 -11.69 5.55 4.95
C HIS A 41 -11.56 5.49 3.42
N LEU A 42 -12.54 4.87 2.75
CA LEU A 42 -12.60 4.84 1.28
C LEU A 42 -12.74 6.24 0.68
N GLY A 43 -13.52 7.12 1.31
CA GLY A 43 -13.61 8.53 0.92
C GLY A 43 -12.27 9.26 1.00
N VAL A 44 -11.52 9.06 2.09
CA VAL A 44 -10.17 9.63 2.25
C VAL A 44 -9.20 9.09 1.20
N LEU A 45 -9.24 7.78 0.92
CA LEU A 45 -8.41 7.16 -0.12
C LEU A 45 -8.78 7.66 -1.53
N ALA A 46 -10.06 7.87 -1.79
CA ALA A 46 -10.55 8.40 -3.07
C ALA A 46 -10.12 9.85 -3.27
N ALA A 47 -10.25 10.69 -2.24
CA ALA A 47 -9.76 12.07 -2.23
C ALA A 47 -8.24 12.14 -2.41
N ALA A 48 -7.49 11.14 -1.92
CA ALA A 48 -6.06 11.02 -2.16
C ALA A 48 -5.69 10.49 -3.56
N GLY A 49 -6.68 10.13 -4.39
CA GLY A 49 -6.49 9.60 -5.73
C GLY A 49 -5.93 8.19 -5.78
N LEU A 50 -6.10 7.40 -4.72
CA LEU A 50 -5.58 6.03 -4.60
C LEU A 50 -6.62 4.97 -4.97
N VAL A 51 -7.91 5.28 -4.80
CA VAL A 51 -9.03 4.41 -5.17
C VAL A 51 -10.08 5.17 -5.98
N ASP A 52 -10.88 4.43 -6.73
CA ASP A 52 -12.08 4.91 -7.40
C ASP A 52 -13.29 4.21 -6.77
N LEU A 53 -14.44 4.90 -6.75
CA LEU A 53 -15.69 4.40 -6.18
C LEU A 53 -16.74 4.39 -7.30
N ARG A 54 -16.98 3.22 -7.90
CA ARG A 54 -17.95 3.05 -9.00
C ARG A 54 -18.90 1.92 -8.71
N ARG A 55 -20.19 2.10 -9.03
CA ARG A 55 -21.22 1.06 -8.91
C ARG A 55 -21.18 0.30 -7.57
N ARG A 56 -20.99 1.04 -6.47
CA ARG A 56 -20.88 0.52 -5.08
C ARG A 56 -19.63 -0.35 -4.80
N GLN A 57 -18.65 -0.37 -5.70
CA GLN A 57 -17.36 -1.03 -5.51
C GLN A 57 -16.25 0.01 -5.42
N ALA A 58 -15.27 -0.28 -4.56
CA ALA A 58 -13.98 0.38 -4.53
C ALA A 58 -12.98 -0.40 -5.39
N THR A 59 -12.16 0.31 -6.13
CA THR A 59 -11.08 -0.25 -6.96
C THR A 59 -9.83 0.59 -6.84
N ILE A 60 -8.65 -0.03 -6.94
CA ILE A 60 -7.38 0.72 -7.00
C ILE A 60 -7.38 1.63 -8.23
N ARG A 61 -6.80 2.83 -8.06
CA ARG A 61 -6.39 3.70 -9.17
C ARG A 61 -4.90 3.49 -9.46
N PRO A 62 -4.54 2.82 -10.56
CA PRO A 62 -3.14 2.55 -10.88
C PRO A 62 -2.27 3.81 -10.93
N GLU A 63 -2.81 4.95 -11.40
CA GLU A 63 -2.11 6.23 -11.47
C GLU A 63 -1.65 6.73 -10.10
N GLY A 64 -2.46 6.49 -9.06
CA GLY A 64 -2.11 6.82 -7.68
C GLY A 64 -0.91 6.03 -7.19
N LEU A 65 -0.90 4.71 -7.44
CA LEU A 65 0.21 3.84 -7.05
C LEU A 65 1.47 4.12 -7.87
N ARG A 66 1.36 4.41 -9.18
CA ARG A 66 2.50 4.83 -10.00
C ARG A 66 3.15 6.11 -9.48
N ARG A 67 2.37 7.07 -8.96
CA ARG A 67 2.92 8.28 -8.32
C ARG A 67 3.71 7.95 -7.05
N LEU A 68 3.18 7.08 -6.18
CA LEU A 68 3.90 6.60 -4.99
C LEU A 68 5.22 5.94 -5.38
N ARG A 69 5.17 5.02 -6.34
CA ARG A 69 6.34 4.29 -6.81
C ARG A 69 7.41 5.24 -7.31
N ARG A 70 7.07 6.20 -8.19
CA ARG A 70 8.02 7.20 -8.69
C ARG A 70 8.62 8.07 -7.58
N TYR A 71 7.82 8.48 -6.61
CA TYR A 71 8.31 9.26 -5.48
C TYR A 71 9.36 8.47 -4.69
N PHE A 72 9.07 7.21 -4.35
CA PHE A 72 10.00 6.36 -3.61
C PHE A 72 11.22 6.00 -4.44
N ASP A 73 11.07 5.65 -5.72
CA ASP A 73 12.20 5.38 -6.60
C ASP A 73 13.13 6.59 -6.67
N ALA A 74 12.59 7.80 -6.87
CA ALA A 74 13.39 9.03 -6.90
C ALA A 74 14.07 9.30 -5.55
N ALA A 75 13.32 9.18 -4.44
CA ALA A 75 13.86 9.40 -3.10
C ALA A 75 14.95 8.39 -2.74
N LEU A 76 14.79 7.11 -3.10
CA LEU A 76 15.75 6.04 -2.81
C LEU A 76 16.96 6.07 -3.74
N THR A 77 16.76 6.46 -5.01
CA THR A 77 17.85 6.63 -5.99
C THR A 77 18.70 7.85 -5.65
N SER A 78 18.07 8.99 -5.31
CA SER A 78 18.81 10.19 -4.92
C SER A 78 19.43 10.09 -3.52
N ALA A 79 18.80 9.33 -2.62
CA ALA A 79 19.35 9.10 -1.28
C ALA A 79 20.44 8.02 -1.26
N ALA A 80 20.63 7.24 -2.35
CA ALA A 80 21.47 6.05 -2.37
C ALA A 80 21.42 5.36 -0.99
N ILE A 81 20.21 4.94 -0.56
CA ILE A 81 20.10 4.06 0.61
C ILE A 81 20.74 2.75 0.16
N THR A 82 22.05 2.74 0.25
CA THR A 82 22.91 1.71 -0.27
C THR A 82 22.53 0.47 0.51
N SER A 83 22.15 -0.58 -0.20
CA SER A 83 22.42 -1.93 0.26
C SER A 83 23.95 -2.09 0.37
N SER A 84 24.55 -1.49 1.40
CA SER A 84 25.88 -1.85 1.90
C SER A 84 25.64 -2.48 3.26
N GLY A 85 25.03 -3.66 3.22
CA GLY A 85 25.32 -4.64 4.26
C GLY A 85 26.68 -5.26 3.90
N PRO A 86 27.67 -5.29 4.81
CA PRO A 86 28.95 -5.93 4.50
C PRO A 86 28.68 -7.39 4.12
N ARG A 87 29.12 -7.78 2.92
CA ARG A 87 29.20 -9.20 2.53
C ARG A 87 30.08 -9.88 3.57
N ARG A 88 29.51 -10.75 4.42
CA ARG A 88 30.31 -11.74 5.16
C ARG A 88 31.02 -12.59 4.10
N PRO A 89 32.35 -12.71 4.11
CA PRO A 89 33.00 -13.70 3.29
C PRO A 89 32.49 -15.07 3.71
N VAL A 90 32.03 -15.86 2.73
CA VAL A 90 31.77 -17.28 2.92
C VAL A 90 33.10 -17.88 3.36
N SER A 91 33.15 -18.41 4.57
CA SER A 91 34.28 -19.18 5.05
C SER A 91 34.34 -20.46 4.21
N GLU A 92 35.17 -20.46 3.17
CA GLU A 92 35.77 -21.69 2.65
C GLU A 92 36.69 -22.24 3.74
N SER A 93 36.12 -23.06 4.61
CA SER A 93 36.88 -24.05 5.38
C SER A 93 36.87 -25.35 4.59
N THR A 94 37.73 -25.36 3.56
CA THR A 94 38.40 -26.57 3.08
C THR A 94 39.36 -27.03 4.17
N GLN A 95 39.43 -28.36 4.36
CA GLN A 95 40.41 -29.16 5.13
C GLN A 95 40.26 -29.21 6.67
N LYS A 96 39.74 -30.34 7.15
CA LYS A 96 40.59 -31.48 7.51
C LYS A 96 39.85 -32.81 7.33
#